data_AF-A0A6B0WNQ4-F1
#
_entry.id   AF-A0A6B0WNQ4-F1
#
_cell.length_a   1.000
_cell.length_b   1.000
_cell.length_c   1.000
_cell.angle_alpha   90.00
_cell.angle_beta   90.00
_cell.angle_gamma   90.00
#
_symmetry.space_group_name_H-M   'P 1'
#
loop_
_entity.id
_entity.type
_entity.pdbx_description
1 polymer ?
#
loop_
_entity_poly.entity_id
_entity_poly.type
_entity_poly.pdbx_seq_one_letter_code
_entity_poly.pdbx_strand_id
1 'polypeptide(L)'
;MGMRHFEIHLMQRSNLADSGSQSAADFEAAALGVHHGMTAVLMAFVVMFTLASILVGLGLAKQLASADLYKGAAYVMAASGLVGLVNFLLGMNDPGLGLESLFTINGIALFAAGACLLIVGLGMYKGRIEFAESE
;
A
#
# COMPACT_ATOMS: atom_id res chain seq x y z
N MET A 1 -1.28 -13.52 4.84
CA MET A 1 -2.17 -14.34 5.70
C MET A 1 -1.45 -15.11 6.80
N GLY A 2 -0.19 -15.54 6.64
CA GLY A 2 0.52 -16.32 7.68
C GLY A 2 0.75 -15.62 9.03
N MET A 3 1.20 -14.37 9.05
CA MET A 3 1.53 -13.66 10.32
C MET A 3 0.31 -13.34 11.18
N ARG A 4 -0.82 -12.98 10.58
CA ARG A 4 -2.09 -12.78 11.30
C ARG A 4 -2.60 -14.09 11.94
N HIS A 5 -2.51 -15.21 11.23
CA HIS A 5 -2.87 -16.52 11.81
C HIS A 5 -1.90 -16.93 12.91
N PHE A 6 -0.63 -16.58 12.79
CA PHE A 6 0.38 -16.83 13.82
C PHE A 6 0.10 -16.00 15.08
N GLU A 7 -0.21 -14.71 14.95
CA GLU A 7 -0.66 -13.84 16.04
C GLU A 7 -1.89 -14.41 16.77
N ILE A 8 -2.92 -14.83 16.01
CA ILE A 8 -4.12 -15.47 16.59
C ILE A 8 -3.76 -16.75 17.35
N HIS A 9 -2.85 -17.57 16.82
CA HIS A 9 -2.43 -18.81 17.47
C HIS A 9 -1.65 -18.52 18.78
N LEU A 10 -0.79 -17.50 18.80
CA LEU A 10 -0.10 -17.06 20.01
C LEU A 10 -1.09 -16.56 21.08
N MET A 11 -2.08 -15.76 20.69
CA MET A 11 -3.16 -15.30 21.58
C MET A 11 -4.07 -16.43 22.07
N GLN A 12 -4.30 -17.47 21.26
CA GLN A 12 -5.01 -18.67 21.70
C GLN A 12 -4.20 -19.47 22.73
N ARG A 13 -2.87 -19.52 22.58
CA ARG A 13 -1.99 -20.18 23.55
C ARG A 13 -1.86 -19.41 24.85
N SER A 14 -1.86 -18.08 24.83
CA SER A 14 -1.86 -17.27 26.06
C SER A 14 -3.14 -17.49 26.87
N ASN A 15 -4.30 -17.59 26.22
CA ASN A 15 -5.59 -17.86 26.88
C ASN A 15 -5.69 -19.27 27.49
N LEU A 16 -4.90 -20.23 27.00
CA LEU A 16 -4.85 -21.61 27.52
C LEU A 16 -3.78 -21.78 28.61
N ALA A 17 -2.86 -20.83 28.74
CA ALA A 17 -1.86 -20.81 29.80
C ALA A 17 -2.50 -20.32 31.12
N ASP A 18 -1.95 -20.75 32.26
CA ASP A 18 -2.43 -20.31 33.57
C ASP A 18 -2.41 -18.78 33.64
N SER A 19 -3.55 -18.19 33.99
CA SER A 19 -3.71 -16.74 34.06
C SER A 19 -2.70 -16.12 35.03
N GLY A 20 -1.85 -15.21 34.54
CA GLY A 20 -0.79 -14.58 35.34
C GLY A 20 0.54 -15.35 35.37
N SER A 21 0.64 -16.47 34.65
CA SER A 21 1.92 -17.18 34.46
C SER A 21 2.85 -16.42 33.51
N GLN A 22 4.16 -16.63 33.69
CA GLN A 22 5.19 -16.03 32.84
C GLN A 22 5.05 -16.47 31.36
N SER A 23 4.58 -17.69 31.12
CA SER A 23 4.33 -18.20 29.77
C SER A 23 3.17 -17.49 29.06
N ALA A 24 2.11 -17.12 29.78
CA ALA A 24 1.01 -16.32 29.22
C ALA A 24 1.52 -14.94 28.77
N ALA A 25 2.34 -14.28 29.61
CA ALA A 25 2.94 -12.99 29.30
C ALA A 25 3.91 -13.07 28.11
N ASP A 26 4.69 -14.14 28.00
CA ASP A 26 5.62 -14.35 26.88
C ASP A 26 4.87 -14.54 25.54
N PHE A 27 3.75 -15.27 25.53
CA PHE A 27 2.92 -15.45 24.33
C PHE A 27 2.23 -14.15 23.90
N GLU A 28 1.74 -13.36 24.85
CA GLU A 28 1.12 -12.05 24.57
C GLU A 28 2.16 -11.05 24.04
N ALA A 29 3.35 -10.99 24.63
CA ALA A 29 4.44 -10.16 24.14
C ALA A 29 4.90 -10.58 22.73
N ALA A 30 4.96 -11.89 22.45
CA ALA A 30 5.27 -12.40 21.12
C ALA A 30 4.19 -12.03 20.09
N ALA A 31 2.91 -12.14 20.46
CA ALA A 31 1.79 -11.75 19.58
C ALA A 31 1.85 -10.25 19.25
N LEU A 32 2.08 -9.41 20.26
CA LEU A 32 2.23 -7.97 20.09
C LEU A 32 3.43 -7.63 19.19
N GLY A 33 4.56 -8.33 19.35
CA GLY A 33 5.73 -8.17 18.48
C GLY A 33 5.43 -8.51 17.02
N VAL A 34 4.69 -9.60 16.76
CA VAL A 34 4.24 -9.98 15.42
C VAL A 34 3.30 -8.93 14.84
N HIS A 35 2.38 -8.41 15.65
CA HIS A 35 1.44 -7.38 15.25
C HIS A 35 2.15 -6.09 14.83
N HIS A 36 3.10 -5.60 15.65
CA HIS A 36 3.91 -4.43 15.33
C HIS A 36 4.77 -4.64 14.09
N GLY A 37 5.40 -5.80 13.95
CA GLY A 37 6.19 -6.15 12.76
C GLY A 37 5.36 -6.13 11.47
N MET A 38 4.16 -6.72 11.50
CA MET A 38 3.23 -6.71 10.38
C MET A 38 2.79 -5.29 10.01
N THR A 39 2.51 -4.48 11.03
CA THR A 39 2.08 -3.08 10.85
C THR A 39 3.19 -2.21 10.26
N ALA A 40 4.43 -2.40 10.71
CA ALA A 40 5.59 -1.68 10.19
C ALA A 40 5.86 -2.00 8.71
N VAL A 41 5.80 -3.28 8.32
CA VAL A 41 5.97 -3.70 6.92
C VAL A 41 4.86 -3.13 6.04
N LEU A 42 3.61 -3.18 6.50
CA LEU A 42 2.47 -2.64 5.79
C LEU A 42 2.61 -1.11 5.59
N MET A 43 3.03 -0.39 6.63
CA MET A 43 3.27 1.04 6.54
C MET A 43 4.44 1.39 5.62
N ALA A 44 5.54 0.64 5.66
CA ALA A 44 6.65 0.83 4.74
C ALA A 44 6.22 0.64 3.28
N PHE A 45 5.40 -0.38 3.01
CA PHE A 45 4.85 -0.62 1.67
C PHE A 45 3.94 0.52 1.22
N VAL A 46 3.03 0.98 2.07
CA VAL A 46 2.13 2.11 1.80
C VAL A 46 2.92 3.37 1.45
N VAL A 47 3.96 3.71 2.23
CA VAL A 47 4.77 4.91 1.98
C VAL A 47 5.57 4.79 0.68
N MET A 48 6.25 3.66 0.45
CA MET A 48 7.03 3.49 -0.78
C MET A 48 6.15 3.48 -2.03
N PHE A 49 4.97 2.84 -1.95
CA PHE A 49 4.06 2.76 -3.08
C PHE A 49 3.54 4.13 -3.50
N THR A 50 3.17 5.00 -2.54
CA THR A 50 2.63 6.33 -2.85
C THR A 50 3.65 7.21 -3.57
N LEU A 51 4.89 7.23 -3.08
CA LEU A 51 5.99 7.91 -3.75
C LEU A 51 6.28 7.33 -5.13
N ALA A 52 6.34 5.99 -5.25
CA ALA A 52 6.59 5.33 -6.52
C ALA A 52 5.50 5.64 -7.56
N SER A 53 4.22 5.65 -7.15
CA SER A 53 3.12 5.94 -8.05
C SER A 53 3.08 7.40 -8.52
N ILE A 54 3.48 8.35 -7.67
CA ILE A 54 3.69 9.75 -8.08
C ILE A 54 4.82 9.84 -9.12
N LEU A 55 5.99 9.28 -8.82
CA LEU A 55 7.16 9.37 -9.68
C LEU A 55 6.93 8.70 -11.04
N VAL A 56 6.40 7.49 -11.04
CA VAL A 56 6.10 6.74 -12.27
C VAL A 56 4.98 7.42 -13.06
N GLY A 57 3.89 7.85 -12.41
CA GLY A 57 2.78 8.53 -13.07
C GLY A 57 3.21 9.84 -13.75
N LEU A 58 3.94 10.70 -13.04
CA LEU A 58 4.45 11.95 -13.61
C LEU A 58 5.51 11.72 -14.69
N GLY A 59 6.38 10.72 -14.50
CA GLY A 59 7.39 10.34 -15.48
C GLY A 59 6.78 9.90 -16.80
N LEU A 60 5.77 9.01 -16.74
CA LEU A 60 5.05 8.54 -17.92
C LEU A 60 4.24 9.67 -18.58
N ALA A 61 3.57 10.51 -17.79
CA ALA A 61 2.76 11.61 -18.33
C ALA A 61 3.59 12.63 -19.14
N LYS A 62 4.88 12.78 -18.81
CA LYS A 62 5.83 13.62 -19.56
C LYS A 62 6.20 13.02 -20.93
N GLN A 63 6.33 11.70 -21.02
CA GLN A 63 6.70 11.01 -22.27
C GLN A 63 5.53 10.89 -23.25
N LEU A 64 4.29 10.87 -22.76
CA LEU A 64 3.08 10.68 -23.57
C LEU A 64 2.64 12.00 -24.26
N ALA A 65 2.61 11.98 -25.60
CA ALA A 65 2.27 13.12 -26.44
C ALA A 65 0.75 13.24 -26.69
N SER A 66 0.17 14.38 -26.30
CA SER A 66 -1.25 14.74 -26.46
C SER A 66 -2.26 13.80 -25.74
N ALA A 67 -3.54 14.18 -25.74
CA ALA A 67 -4.57 13.74 -24.80
C ALA A 67 -5.07 12.29 -25.05
N ASP A 68 -4.17 11.32 -24.91
CA ASP A 68 -4.48 9.91 -25.07
C ASP A 68 -4.84 9.22 -23.74
N LEU A 69 -5.59 8.12 -23.82
CA LEU A 69 -6.07 7.35 -22.66
C LEU A 69 -4.95 7.01 -21.66
N TYR A 70 -3.75 6.77 -22.17
CA TYR A 70 -2.56 6.44 -21.39
C TYR A 70 -2.04 7.61 -20.55
N LYS A 71 -2.13 8.84 -21.08
CA LYS A 71 -1.75 10.04 -20.33
C LYS A 71 -2.73 10.30 -19.19
N GLY A 72 -4.01 10.06 -19.44
CA GLY A 72 -5.03 10.03 -18.40
C GLY A 72 -4.71 9.01 -17.31
N ALA A 73 -4.39 7.77 -17.69
CA ALA A 73 -4.00 6.72 -16.74
C ALA A 73 -2.74 7.09 -15.94
N ALA A 74 -1.74 7.71 -16.57
CA ALA A 74 -0.52 8.18 -15.90
C ALA A 74 -0.82 9.29 -14.86
N TYR A 75 -1.68 10.24 -15.18
CA TYR A 75 -2.12 11.26 -14.22
C TYR A 75 -2.96 10.69 -13.09
N VAL A 76 -3.85 9.74 -13.36
CA VAL A 76 -4.64 9.06 -12.33
C VAL A 76 -3.72 8.27 -11.39
N MET A 77 -2.69 7.62 -11.92
CA MET A 77 -1.67 6.95 -11.12
C MET A 77 -0.92 7.93 -10.21
N ALA A 78 -0.52 9.09 -10.72
CA ALA A 78 0.10 10.13 -9.91
C ALA A 78 -0.85 10.67 -8.83
N ALA A 79 -2.11 10.90 -9.18
CA ALA A 79 -3.15 11.35 -8.26
C ALA A 79 -3.42 10.32 -7.15
N SER A 80 -3.46 9.02 -7.46
CA SER A 80 -3.60 7.98 -6.43
C SER A 80 -2.43 7.94 -5.45
N GLY A 81 -1.21 8.18 -5.93
CA GLY A 81 -0.05 8.30 -5.04
C GLY A 81 -0.14 9.53 -4.13
N LEU A 82 -0.61 10.66 -4.66
CA LEU A 82 -0.90 11.88 -3.87
C LEU A 82 -1.97 11.64 -2.81
N VAL A 83 -3.07 10.96 -3.15
CA VAL A 83 -4.13 10.60 -2.19
C VAL A 83 -3.56 9.75 -1.06
N GLY A 84 -2.78 8.72 -1.38
CA GLY A 84 -2.17 7.87 -0.35
C GLY A 84 -1.13 8.62 0.51
N LEU A 85 -0.39 9.58 -0.06
CA LEU A 85 0.54 10.43 0.68
C LEU A 85 -0.20 11.35 1.67
N VAL A 86 -1.26 12.03 1.21
CA VAL A 86 -2.09 12.89 2.07
C VAL A 86 -2.73 12.05 3.18
N ASN A 87 -3.26 10.88 2.84
CA ASN A 87 -3.87 9.96 3.79
C ASN A 87 -2.86 9.45 4.83
N PHE A 88 -1.61 9.20 4.42
CA PHE A 88 -0.52 8.86 5.35
C PHE A 88 -0.19 10.03 6.29
N LEU A 89 -0.07 11.25 5.78
CA LEU A 89 0.17 12.44 6.59
C LEU A 89 -0.96 12.71 7.60
N LEU A 90 -2.21 12.49 7.21
CA LEU A 90 -3.36 12.59 8.11
C LEU A 90 -3.28 11.55 9.22
N GLY A 91 -2.98 10.29 8.88
CA GLY A 91 -2.80 9.22 9.87
C GLY A 91 -1.64 9.46 10.85
N MET A 92 -0.59 10.19 10.44
CA MET A 92 0.50 10.56 11.34
C MET A 92 0.13 11.69 12.31
N ASN A 93 -0.73 12.62 11.89
CA ASN A 93 -1.03 13.84 12.65
C ASN A 93 -2.32 13.76 13.46
N ASP A 94 -3.24 12.86 13.11
CA ASP A 94 -4.51 12.66 13.81
C ASP A 94 -4.69 11.19 14.22
N PRO A 95 -4.30 10.81 15.46
CA PRO A 95 -4.47 9.45 15.96
C PRO A 95 -5.94 9.09 16.23
N GLY A 96 -6.87 10.04 16.14
CA GLY A 96 -8.31 9.79 16.24
C GLY A 96 -8.92 9.24 14.96
N LEU A 97 -8.21 9.30 13.83
CA LEU A 97 -8.63 8.68 12.58
C LEU A 97 -8.50 7.16 12.69
N GLY A 98 -9.64 6.46 12.60
CA GLY A 98 -9.65 5.01 12.65
C GLY A 98 -8.76 4.40 11.56
N LEU A 99 -7.80 3.55 11.94
CA LEU A 99 -6.87 2.91 11.00
C LEU A 99 -7.57 2.19 9.85
N GLU A 100 -8.76 1.65 10.10
CA GLU A 100 -9.54 0.97 9.07
C GLU A 100 -9.87 1.88 7.89
N SER A 101 -10.32 3.12 8.14
CA SER A 101 -10.67 4.06 7.08
C SER A 101 -9.43 4.48 6.27
N LEU A 102 -8.30 4.72 6.97
CA LEU A 102 -7.03 5.05 6.35
C LEU A 102 -6.56 3.90 5.44
N PHE A 103 -6.68 2.65 5.88
CA PHE A 103 -6.35 1.49 5.05
C PHE A 103 -7.30 1.31 3.88
N THR A 104 -8.61 1.54 4.06
CA THR A 104 -9.57 1.45 2.95
C THR A 104 -9.26 2.48 1.86
N ILE A 105 -9.01 3.73 2.22
CA ILE A 105 -8.66 4.80 1.28
C ILE A 105 -7.37 4.43 0.52
N ASN A 106 -6.34 3.98 1.23
CA ASN A 106 -5.10 3.55 0.60
C ASN A 106 -5.31 2.34 -0.32
N GLY A 107 -6.14 1.38 0.08
CA GLY A 107 -6.47 0.22 -0.75
C GLY A 107 -7.15 0.60 -2.06
N ILE A 108 -8.10 1.55 -2.02
CA ILE A 108 -8.77 2.08 -3.22
C ILE A 108 -7.75 2.79 -4.12
N ALA A 109 -6.88 3.63 -3.55
CA ALA A 109 -5.82 4.31 -4.29
C ALA A 109 -4.86 3.30 -4.95
N LEU A 110 -4.47 2.25 -4.22
CA LEU A 110 -3.62 1.17 -4.73
C LEU A 110 -4.26 0.45 -5.93
N PHE A 111 -5.55 0.15 -5.81
CA PHE A 111 -6.32 -0.52 -6.85
C PHE A 111 -6.43 0.34 -8.11
N ALA A 112 -6.70 1.64 -7.95
CA ALA A 112 -6.75 2.59 -9.06
C ALA A 112 -5.40 2.71 -9.77
N ALA A 113 -4.30 2.86 -9.02
CA ALA A 113 -2.95 2.86 -9.58
C ALA A 113 -2.62 1.54 -10.30
N GLY A 114 -2.98 0.40 -9.73
CA GLY A 114 -2.79 -0.92 -10.35
C GLY A 114 -3.55 -1.08 -11.67
N ALA A 115 -4.80 -0.63 -11.73
CA ALA A 115 -5.59 -0.61 -12.96
C ALA A 115 -4.94 0.30 -14.02
N CYS A 116 -4.43 1.46 -13.63
CA CYS A 116 -3.71 2.37 -14.53
C CYS A 116 -2.42 1.75 -15.07
N LEU A 117 -1.66 1.06 -14.22
CA LEU A 117 -0.47 0.31 -14.62
C LEU A 117 -0.79 -0.78 -15.64
N LEU A 118 -1.90 -1.50 -15.48
CA LEU A 118 -2.35 -2.48 -16.47
C LEU A 118 -2.69 -1.83 -17.81
N ILE A 119 -3.38 -0.68 -17.80
CA ILE A 119 -3.71 0.07 -19.02
C ILE A 119 -2.43 0.51 -19.74
N VAL A 120 -1.47 1.07 -19.01
CA VAL A 120 -0.17 1.48 -19.55
C VAL A 120 0.62 0.27 -20.07
N GLY A 121 0.71 -0.81 -19.29
CA GLY A 121 1.41 -2.04 -19.69
C GLY A 121 0.81 -2.71 -20.93
N LEU A 122 -0.52 -2.69 -21.08
CA LEU A 122 -1.19 -3.13 -22.32
C LEU A 122 -0.86 -2.22 -23.51
N GLY A 123 -0.73 -0.91 -23.28
CA GLY A 123 -0.27 0.05 -24.29
C GLY A 123 1.15 -0.25 -24.77
N MET A 124 2.06 -0.53 -23.83
CA MET A 124 3.43 -0.93 -24.11
C MET A 124 3.50 -2.26 -24.88
N TYR A 125 2.75 -3.28 -24.44
CA TYR A 125 2.71 -4.59 -25.10
C TYR A 125 2.21 -4.51 -26.56
N LYS A 126 1.28 -3.59 -26.84
CA LYS A 126 0.79 -3.33 -28.20
C LYS A 126 1.76 -2.53 -29.09
N GLY A 127 2.93 -2.15 -28.59
CA GLY A 127 3.95 -1.44 -29.36
C GLY A 127 3.54 -0.03 -29.78
N ARG A 128 2.74 0.67 -28.95
CA ARG A 128 2.36 2.06 -29.21
C ARG A 128 3.61 2.94 -29.30
N ILE A 129 3.70 3.74 -30.36
CA ILE A 129 4.86 4.58 -30.72
C ILE A 129 5.25 5.54 -29.59
N GLU A 130 4.28 5.99 -28.79
CA GLU A 130 4.50 6.90 -27.65
C GLU A 130 5.31 6.28 -26.49
N PHE A 131 5.43 4.95 -26.46
CA PHE A 131 6.26 4.21 -25.50
C PHE A 131 7.53 3.63 -26.15
N ALA A 132 7.75 3.86 -27.44
CA ALA A 132 8.97 3.46 -28.12
C ALA A 132 10.07 4.51 -27.86
N GLU A 133 11.32 4.05 -27.68
CA GLU A 133 12.49 4.94 -27.67
C GLU A 133 12.49 5.77 -28.96
N SER A 134 12.40 7.10 -28.81
CA SER A 134 12.76 7.99 -29.91
C SER A 134 14.28 7.91 -30.07
N GLU A 135 14.74 7.32 -31.18
CA GLU A 135 16.10 7.55 -31.68
C GLU A 135 16.38 9.05 -31.90
#